data_AF-A0AAD5ITJ4-F1
#
_entry.id   AF-A0AAD5ITJ4-F1
#
_cell.length_a   1.000
_cell.length_b   1.000
_cell.length_c   1.000
_cell.angle_alpha   90.00
_cell.angle_beta   90.00
_cell.angle_gamma   90.00
#
_symmetry.space_group_name_H-M   'P 1'
#
loop_
_entity.id
_entity.type
_entity.pdbx_description
1 polymer ?
#
loop_
_entity_poly.entity_id
_entity_poly.type
_entity_poly.pdbx_seq_one_letter_code
_entity_poly.pdbx_strand_id
1 'polypeptide(L)'
;MVAEIVKSHPHIKATNFDLPHVITTAPLIDGVCHVGGDMFKEIPSADAVFMKWILHNWSDEDCVKILRNCRKAIPAKSGIVTIVEIVLQPDGNGMFDELGLVFDLLMMAHTSGGKERTELQWKKLLEEGGFPRYKIISIPALPSIIEAYPE
;
A
#
# COMPACT_ATOMS: atom_id res chain seq x y z
N MET A 1 -0.52 13.80 -1.07
CA MET A 1 -1.55 12.73 -0.94
C MET A 1 -2.29 12.86 0.38
N VAL A 2 -1.67 12.60 1.53
CA VAL A 2 -2.32 12.74 2.85
C VAL A 2 -2.92 14.14 3.06
N ALA A 3 -2.24 15.20 2.59
CA ALA A 3 -2.77 16.56 2.58
C ALA A 3 -4.10 16.70 1.81
N GLU A 4 -4.23 16.03 0.66
CA GLU A 4 -5.46 16.10 -0.15
C GLU A 4 -6.60 15.32 0.50
N ILE A 5 -6.28 14.21 1.18
CA ILE A 5 -7.25 13.42 1.97
C ILE A 5 -7.82 14.29 3.09
N VAL A 6 -6.96 14.91 3.91
CA VAL A 6 -7.39 15.76 5.03
C VAL A 6 -8.12 17.01 4.54
N LYS A 7 -7.66 17.64 3.46
CA LYS A 7 -8.34 18.77 2.85
C LYS A 7 -9.76 18.42 2.38
N SER A 8 -9.94 17.24 1.77
CA SER A 8 -11.24 16.78 1.27
C SER A 8 -12.13 16.23 2.39
N HIS A 9 -11.53 15.70 3.46
CA HIS A 9 -12.22 15.09 4.60
C HIS A 9 -11.63 15.60 5.94
N PRO A 10 -11.94 16.85 6.35
CA PRO A 10 -11.30 17.47 7.52
C PRO A 10 -11.57 16.80 8.87
N HIS A 11 -12.54 15.89 8.91
CA HIS A 11 -12.85 15.08 10.10
C HIS A 11 -11.89 13.90 10.29
N ILE A 12 -11.11 13.53 9.27
CA ILE A 12 -10.10 12.48 9.36
C ILE A 12 -8.86 13.01 10.06
N LYS A 13 -8.44 12.32 11.12
CA LYS A 13 -7.12 12.52 11.74
C LYS A 13 -6.11 11.66 10.99
N ALA A 14 -5.11 12.27 10.36
CA ALA A 14 -4.17 11.54 9.53
C ALA A 14 -2.76 11.49 10.12
N THR A 15 -2.11 10.35 9.95
CA THR A 15 -0.69 10.16 10.25
C THR A 15 0.08 9.94 8.95
N ASN A 16 1.09 10.76 8.69
CA ASN A 16 2.09 10.51 7.66
C ASN A 16 3.26 9.73 8.27
N PHE A 17 3.37 8.45 7.93
CA PHE A 17 4.37 7.55 8.48
C PHE A 17 5.41 7.16 7.42
N ASP A 18 6.68 7.37 7.74
CA ASP A 18 7.81 7.03 6.87
C ASP A 18 9.08 6.88 7.72
N LEU A 19 10.23 6.61 7.09
CA LEU A 19 11.53 6.58 7.76
C LEU A 19 11.84 7.94 8.42
N PRO A 20 12.55 7.97 9.56
CA PRO A 20 12.80 9.21 10.29
C PRO A 20 13.42 10.32 9.44
N HIS A 21 14.38 9.99 8.57
CA HIS A 21 15.03 10.98 7.71
C HIS A 21 14.09 11.55 6.64
N VAL A 22 13.12 10.78 6.13
CA VAL A 22 12.09 11.28 5.21
C VAL A 22 11.18 12.26 5.95
N ILE A 23 10.68 11.84 7.11
CA ILE A 23 9.79 12.66 7.95
C ILE A 23 10.41 13.99 8.36
N THR A 24 11.71 14.04 8.66
CA THR A 24 12.39 15.30 9.02
C THR A 24 12.37 16.36 7.92
N THR A 25 12.16 15.95 6.67
CA THR A 25 12.08 16.84 5.51
C THR A 25 10.65 17.09 5.04
N ALA A 26 9.65 16.46 5.68
CA ALA A 26 8.26 16.61 5.29
C ALA A 26 7.76 18.04 5.55
N PRO A 27 6.99 18.63 4.61
CA PRO A 27 6.39 19.94 4.84
C PRO A 27 5.35 19.85 5.96
N LEU A 28 5.17 20.94 6.71
CA LEU A 28 4.09 21.04 7.68
C LEU A 28 2.73 21.02 6.96
N ILE A 29 1.87 20.09 7.33
CA ILE A 29 0.51 19.97 6.81
C ILE A 29 -0.46 20.03 7.98
N ASP A 30 -1.39 21.00 7.93
CA ASP A 30 -2.39 21.14 8.98
C ASP A 30 -3.29 19.90 9.08
N GLY A 31 -3.57 19.47 10.32
CA GLY A 31 -4.33 18.24 10.59
C GLY A 31 -3.59 16.92 10.33
N VAL A 32 -2.29 16.94 9.98
CA VAL A 32 -1.47 15.74 9.76
C VAL A 32 -0.38 15.61 10.82
N CYS A 33 -0.32 14.45 11.47
CA CYS A 33 0.78 14.09 12.37
C CYS A 33 1.89 13.37 11.58
N HIS A 34 3.12 13.88 11.60
CA HIS A 34 4.26 13.21 10.98
C HIS A 34 4.98 12.31 11.98
N VAL A 35 5.11 11.03 11.66
CA VAL A 35 5.70 10.02 12.56
C VAL A 35 6.81 9.26 11.84
N GLY A 36 8.03 9.37 12.34
CA GLY A 36 9.17 8.59 11.85
C GLY A 36 9.21 7.19 12.47
N GLY A 37 9.42 6.16 11.66
CA GLY A 37 9.56 4.79 12.16
C GLY A 37 9.97 3.80 11.07
N ASP A 38 9.73 2.52 11.35
CA ASP A 38 10.08 1.41 10.47
C ASP A 38 8.91 0.44 10.39
N MET A 39 8.28 0.36 9.21
CA MET A 39 7.10 -0.48 8.96
C MET A 39 7.36 -1.98 9.14
N PHE A 40 8.62 -2.43 9.06
CA PHE A 40 8.98 -3.83 9.35
C PHE A 40 8.91 -4.14 10.84
N LYS A 41 8.99 -3.13 11.70
CA LYS A 41 8.90 -3.27 13.15
C LYS A 41 7.48 -3.03 13.64
N GLU A 42 6.94 -1.85 13.33
CA GLU A 42 5.64 -1.42 13.85
C GLU A 42 5.03 -0.35 12.94
N ILE A 43 3.71 -0.39 12.81
CA ILE A 43 2.92 0.61 12.10
C ILE A 43 1.99 1.26 13.14
N PRO A 44 1.90 2.60 13.22
CA PRO A 44 1.03 3.28 14.17
C PRO A 44 -0.43 2.83 14.06
N SER A 45 -1.10 2.64 15.20
CA SER A 45 -2.50 2.22 15.21
C SER A 45 -3.42 3.24 14.54
N ALA A 46 -4.34 2.77 13.70
CA ALA A 46 -5.29 3.59 12.96
C ALA A 46 -6.52 2.77 12.55
N ASP A 47 -7.63 3.44 12.24
CA ASP A 47 -8.82 2.77 11.70
C ASP A 47 -8.57 2.20 10.28
N ALA A 48 -7.67 2.84 9.52
CA ALA A 48 -7.26 2.42 8.19
C ALA A 48 -5.77 2.66 7.97
N VAL A 49 -5.13 1.77 7.22
CA VAL A 49 -3.77 1.96 6.70
C VAL A 49 -3.84 2.16 5.19
N PHE A 50 -3.17 3.20 4.69
CA PHE A 50 -3.09 3.49 3.27
C PHE A 50 -1.64 3.37 2.80
N MET A 51 -1.39 2.55 1.78
CA MET A 51 -0.08 2.34 1.17
C MET A 51 -0.17 2.57 -0.33
N LYS A 52 0.72 3.37 -0.90
CA LYS A 52 0.81 3.60 -2.34
C LYS A 52 2.26 3.51 -2.78
N TRP A 53 2.53 2.66 -3.76
CA TRP A 53 3.91 2.38 -4.21
C TRP A 53 4.85 1.92 -3.09
N ILE A 54 4.38 0.98 -2.26
CA ILE A 54 5.13 0.47 -1.12
C ILE A 54 5.52 -1.00 -1.36
N LEU A 55 4.53 -1.88 -1.46
CA LEU A 55 4.67 -3.34 -1.54
C LEU A 55 5.32 -3.81 -2.85
N HIS A 56 5.21 -3.07 -3.96
CA HIS A 56 5.94 -3.40 -5.19
C HIS A 56 7.47 -3.32 -5.05
N ASN A 57 7.98 -2.61 -4.03
CA ASN A 57 9.42 -2.48 -3.79
C ASN A 57 10.03 -3.69 -3.06
N TRP A 58 9.20 -4.65 -2.61
CA TRP A 58 9.61 -5.70 -1.69
C TRP A 58 9.30 -7.09 -2.21
N SER A 59 10.08 -8.07 -1.73
CA SER A 59 9.80 -9.49 -1.95
C SER A 59 8.47 -9.90 -1.31
N ASP A 60 7.95 -11.06 -1.69
CA ASP A 60 6.68 -11.54 -1.12
C ASP A 60 6.80 -11.77 0.40
N GLU A 61 7.93 -12.30 0.88
CA GLU A 61 8.18 -12.53 2.30
C GLU A 61 8.17 -11.23 3.11
N ASP A 62 8.76 -10.17 2.56
CA ASP A 62 8.81 -8.85 3.19
C ASP A 62 7.46 -8.14 3.13
N CYS A 63 6.74 -8.24 2.02
CA CYS A 63 5.36 -7.80 1.92
C CYS A 63 4.46 -8.46 2.97
N VAL A 64 4.58 -9.78 3.17
CA VAL A 64 3.81 -10.49 4.21
C VAL A 64 4.13 -9.94 5.61
N LYS A 65 5.40 -9.63 5.92
CA LYS A 65 5.76 -9.01 7.21
C LYS A 65 5.10 -7.63 7.38
N ILE A 66 5.15 -6.79 6.35
CA ILE A 66 4.52 -5.46 6.35
C ILE A 66 3.01 -5.61 6.56
N LEU A 67 2.34 -6.46 5.77
CA LEU A 67 0.91 -6.71 5.87
C LEU A 67 0.50 -7.21 7.26
N ARG A 68 1.29 -8.10 7.88
CA ARG A 68 1.05 -8.56 9.25
C ARG A 68 1.16 -7.44 10.28
N ASN A 69 2.05 -6.46 10.06
CA ASN A 69 2.12 -5.28 10.93
C ASN A 69 0.92 -4.35 10.69
N CYS A 70 0.47 -4.18 9.44
CA CYS A 70 -0.80 -3.48 9.15
C CYS A 70 -1.96 -4.15 9.86
N ARG A 71 -2.02 -5.50 9.86
CA ARG A 71 -3.08 -6.29 10.50
C ARG A 71 -3.14 -6.07 12.02
N LYS A 72 -2.00 -5.81 12.66
CA LYS A 72 -1.91 -5.45 14.10
C LYS A 72 -2.30 -3.99 14.36
N ALA A 73 -2.05 -3.10 13.40
CA ALA A 73 -2.30 -1.66 13.53
C ALA A 73 -3.77 -1.27 13.40
N ILE A 74 -4.60 -2.11 12.77
CA ILE A 74 -6.01 -1.82 12.49
C ILE A 74 -6.99 -2.64 13.35
N PRO A 75 -8.22 -2.14 13.61
CA PRO A 75 -9.27 -2.92 14.28
C PRO A 75 -9.66 -4.17 13.50
N ALA A 76 -9.91 -5.30 14.19
CA ALA A 76 -10.21 -6.57 13.53
C ALA A 76 -11.53 -6.59 12.73
N LYS A 77 -12.54 -5.83 13.18
CA LYS A 77 -13.90 -5.86 12.59
C LYS A 77 -14.19 -4.75 11.58
N SER A 78 -13.52 -3.62 11.73
CA SER A 78 -13.79 -2.40 10.95
C SER A 78 -12.55 -1.84 10.27
N GLY A 79 -11.39 -2.44 10.51
CA GLY A 79 -10.13 -2.00 9.93
C GLY A 79 -10.06 -2.30 8.44
N ILE A 80 -9.31 -1.49 7.72
CA ILE A 80 -9.04 -1.70 6.29
C ILE A 80 -7.60 -1.33 5.95
N VAL A 81 -6.99 -2.11 5.06
CA VAL A 81 -5.74 -1.72 4.40
C VAL A 81 -6.06 -1.37 2.94
N THR A 82 -5.78 -0.15 2.54
CA THR A 82 -5.92 0.32 1.16
C THR A 82 -4.55 0.37 0.51
N ILE A 83 -4.36 -0.40 -0.55
CA ILE A 83 -3.12 -0.47 -1.32
C ILE A 83 -3.38 0.15 -2.69
N VAL A 84 -2.48 0.99 -3.19
CA VAL A 84 -2.57 1.60 -4.51
C VAL A 84 -1.33 1.27 -5.32
N GLU A 85 -1.44 0.22 -6.14
CA GLU A 85 -0.35 -0.38 -6.91
C GLU A 85 -0.85 -1.00 -8.22
N ILE A 86 0.07 -1.38 -9.09
CA ILE A 86 -0.27 -2.02 -10.37
C ILE A 86 -0.78 -3.44 -10.10
N VAL A 87 -1.86 -3.80 -10.82
CA VAL A 87 -2.34 -5.17 -10.90
C VAL A 87 -2.18 -5.61 -12.34
N LEU A 88 -1.15 -6.43 -12.60
CA LEU A 88 -0.84 -6.92 -13.93
C LEU A 88 -1.98 -7.80 -14.46
N GLN A 89 -2.45 -7.48 -15.67
CA GLN A 89 -3.44 -8.27 -16.38
C GLN A 89 -2.74 -9.38 -17.18
N PRO A 90 -3.11 -10.66 -17.01
CA PRO A 90 -2.46 -11.76 -17.71
C PRO A 90 -2.67 -11.77 -19.23
N ASP A 91 -3.73 -11.11 -19.71
CA ASP A 91 -4.17 -11.17 -21.11
C ASP A 91 -3.61 -10.05 -22.00
N GLY A 92 -2.92 -9.06 -21.41
CA GLY A 92 -2.19 -8.02 -22.15
C GLY A 92 -3.07 -7.01 -22.88
N ASN A 93 -4.37 -6.94 -22.58
CA ASN A 93 -5.35 -6.10 -23.29
C ASN A 93 -5.71 -4.81 -22.54
N GLY A 94 -5.10 -4.55 -21.38
CA GLY A 94 -5.32 -3.35 -20.59
C GLY A 94 -4.63 -2.12 -21.19
N MET A 95 -5.24 -0.95 -21.02
CA MET A 95 -4.72 0.34 -21.51
C MET A 95 -3.29 0.66 -21.04
N PHE A 96 -2.86 0.05 -19.93
CA PHE A 96 -1.58 0.34 -19.29
C PHE A 96 -0.65 -0.88 -19.19
N ASP A 97 -0.95 -1.97 -19.88
CA ASP A 97 -0.25 -3.25 -19.65
C ASP A 97 1.24 -3.19 -20.02
N GLU A 98 1.59 -2.55 -21.15
CA GLU A 98 2.99 -2.34 -21.52
C GLU A 98 3.76 -1.53 -20.46
N LEU A 99 3.12 -0.49 -19.91
CA LEU A 99 3.71 0.28 -18.81
C LEU A 99 3.83 -0.56 -17.53
N GLY A 100 2.86 -1.42 -17.23
CA GLY A 100 2.92 -2.36 -16.11
C GLY A 100 4.16 -3.27 -16.19
N LEU A 101 4.45 -3.81 -17.36
CA LEU A 101 5.65 -4.64 -17.58
C LEU A 101 6.95 -3.84 -17.48
N VAL A 102 6.96 -2.59 -17.97
CA VAL A 102 8.12 -1.70 -17.78
C VAL A 102 8.36 -1.42 -16.29
N PHE A 103 7.30 -1.22 -15.51
CA PHE A 103 7.42 -1.05 -14.05
C PHE A 103 7.91 -2.33 -13.36
N ASP A 104 7.49 -3.51 -13.81
CA ASP A 104 8.01 -4.78 -13.27
C ASP A 104 9.52 -4.91 -13.47
N LEU A 105 10.01 -4.61 -14.67
CA LEU A 105 11.45 -4.54 -14.97
C LEU A 105 12.15 -3.45 -14.16
N LEU A 106 11.50 -2.31 -13.94
CA LEU A 106 12.03 -1.23 -13.12
C LEU A 106 12.24 -1.69 -11.68
N MET A 107 11.24 -2.38 -11.10
CA MET A 107 11.32 -2.92 -9.74
C MET A 107 12.43 -3.97 -9.64
N MET A 108 12.53 -4.87 -10.63
CA MET A 108 13.62 -5.84 -10.71
C MET A 108 15.01 -5.17 -10.73
N ALA A 109 15.16 -4.06 -11.44
CA ALA A 109 16.44 -3.36 -11.57
C ALA A 109 16.81 -2.49 -10.37
N HIS A 110 15.84 -1.91 -9.67
CA HIS A 110 16.09 -0.88 -8.63
C HIS A 110 15.87 -1.38 -7.20
N THR A 111 15.30 -2.56 -7.02
CA THR A 111 14.93 -3.07 -5.70
C THR A 111 15.48 -4.47 -5.47
N SER A 112 15.62 -4.85 -4.20
CA SER A 112 16.06 -6.20 -3.83
C SER A 112 14.84 -7.12 -3.70
N GLY A 113 14.28 -7.53 -4.84
CA GLY A 113 13.19 -8.52 -4.90
C GLY A 113 11.78 -7.94 -5.07
N GLY A 114 11.65 -6.63 -5.32
CA GLY A 114 10.40 -6.01 -5.73
C GLY A 114 9.97 -6.44 -7.14
N LYS A 115 8.66 -6.32 -7.39
CA LYS A 115 7.98 -6.71 -8.63
C LYS A 115 6.58 -6.14 -8.67
N GLU A 116 6.04 -6.00 -9.87
CA GLU A 116 4.61 -5.81 -10.05
C GLU A 116 3.92 -7.18 -10.00
N ARG A 117 2.66 -7.20 -9.56
CA ARG A 117 1.95 -8.45 -9.23
C ARG A 117 0.65 -8.57 -10.01
N THR A 118 0.36 -9.77 -10.46
CA THR A 118 -0.97 -10.16 -10.96
C THR A 118 -1.98 -10.22 -9.80
N GLU A 119 -3.28 -10.20 -10.11
CA GLU A 119 -4.32 -10.38 -9.08
C GLU A 119 -4.12 -11.68 -8.28
N LEU A 120 -3.77 -12.79 -8.93
CA LEU A 120 -3.57 -14.07 -8.25
C LEU A 120 -2.41 -14.01 -7.23
N GLN A 121 -1.33 -13.30 -7.57
CA GLN A 121 -0.21 -13.07 -6.66
C GLN A 121 -0.62 -12.14 -5.51
N TRP A 122 -1.37 -11.07 -5.79
CA TRP A 122 -1.94 -10.20 -4.77
C TRP A 122 -2.83 -10.96 -3.78
N LYS A 123 -3.75 -11.79 -4.29
CA LYS A 123 -4.61 -12.64 -3.48
C LYS A 123 -3.81 -13.49 -2.49
N LYS A 124 -2.84 -14.25 -3.01
CA LYS A 124 -1.99 -15.12 -2.17
C LYS A 124 -1.26 -14.30 -1.09
N LEU A 125 -0.70 -13.16 -1.48
CA LEU A 125 0.04 -12.27 -0.57
C LEU A 125 -0.83 -11.71 0.55
N LEU A 126 -2.05 -11.27 0.21
CA LEU A 126 -3.03 -10.75 1.17
C LEU A 126 -3.52 -11.84 2.14
N GLU A 127 -3.81 -13.04 1.64
CA GLU A 127 -4.19 -14.19 2.47
C GLU A 127 -3.09 -14.53 3.50
N GLU A 128 -1.82 -14.63 3.05
CA GLU A 128 -0.68 -14.89 3.95
C GLU A 128 -0.38 -13.74 4.94
N GLY A 129 -0.75 -12.52 4.54
CA GLY A 129 -0.71 -11.30 5.34
C GLY A 129 -1.84 -11.17 6.39
N GLY A 130 -2.82 -12.07 6.36
CA GLY A 130 -3.95 -12.07 7.30
C GLY A 130 -5.18 -11.28 6.85
N PHE A 131 -5.35 -11.12 5.54
CA PHE A 131 -6.49 -10.45 4.90
C PHE A 131 -7.22 -11.43 3.97
N PRO A 132 -8.17 -12.23 4.49
CA PRO A 132 -8.84 -13.27 3.70
C PRO A 132 -9.83 -12.73 2.65
N ARG A 133 -10.19 -11.45 2.75
CA ARG A 133 -11.12 -10.78 1.84
C ARG A 133 -10.45 -9.55 1.24
N TYR A 134 -10.58 -9.37 -0.05
CA TYR A 134 -10.10 -8.18 -0.74
C TYR A 134 -11.03 -7.78 -1.89
N LYS A 135 -10.91 -6.53 -2.33
CA LYS A 135 -11.60 -5.98 -3.50
C LYS A 135 -10.60 -5.18 -4.31
N ILE A 136 -10.55 -5.42 -5.62
CA ILE A 136 -9.78 -4.60 -6.57
C ILE A 136 -10.73 -3.64 -7.27
N ILE A 137 -10.35 -2.36 -7.31
CA ILE A 137 -11.08 -1.28 -7.96
C ILE A 137 -10.14 -0.69 -9.01
N SER A 138 -10.48 -0.95 -10.27
CA SER A 138 -9.82 -0.30 -11.40
C SER A 138 -10.26 1.17 -11.48
N ILE A 139 -9.29 2.07 -11.61
CA ILE A 139 -9.48 3.50 -11.80
C ILE A 139 -8.84 3.90 -13.15
N PRO A 140 -9.19 5.05 -13.75
CA PRO A 140 -8.57 5.50 -15.00
C PRO A 140 -7.14 6.02 -14.78
N ALA A 141 -6.28 5.18 -14.21
CA ALA A 141 -4.88 5.41 -13.90
C ALA A 141 -4.11 4.09 -13.98
N LEU A 142 -2.78 4.18 -14.03
CA LEU A 142 -1.88 3.02 -14.07
C LEU A 142 -2.06 2.07 -12.86
N PRO A 143 -2.05 2.54 -11.59
CA PRO A 143 -2.33 1.67 -10.45
C PRO A 143 -3.83 1.44 -10.25
N SER A 144 -4.16 0.28 -9.70
CA SER A 144 -5.48 -0.05 -9.15
C SER A 144 -5.52 0.27 -7.65
N ILE A 145 -6.72 0.32 -7.09
CA ILE A 145 -6.92 0.34 -5.63
C ILE A 145 -7.28 -1.07 -5.17
N ILE A 146 -6.58 -1.59 -4.17
CA ILE A 146 -6.83 -2.88 -3.54
C ILE A 146 -7.22 -2.62 -2.09
N GLU A 147 -8.47 -2.90 -1.75
CA GLU A 147 -8.97 -2.87 -0.39
C GLU A 147 -8.85 -4.26 0.22
N ALA A 148 -8.10 -4.39 1.31
CA ALA A 148 -7.87 -5.64 2.02
C ALA A 148 -8.49 -5.59 3.42
N TYR A 149 -9.28 -6.61 3.74
CA TYR A 149 -10.13 -6.66 4.93
C TYR A 149 -9.66 -7.78 5.88
N PRO A 150 -9.51 -7.46 7.18
CA PRO A 150 -9.07 -8.41 8.21
C PRO A 150 -10.08 -9.52 8.53
N GLU A 151 -11.37 -9.26 8.28
CA GLU A 151 -12.53 -10.14 8.47
C GLU A 151 -13.54 -10.01 7.31
#